data_AF-W4MEU7-F1
#
_entry.id   AF-W4MEU7-F1
#
_cell.length_a   1.000
_cell.length_b   1.000
_cell.length_c   1.000
_cell.angle_alpha   90.00
_cell.angle_beta   90.00
_cell.angle_gamma   90.00
#
_symmetry.space_group_name_H-M   'P 1'
#
loop_
_entity.id
_entity.type
_entity.pdbx_description
1 polymer ?
#
loop_
_entity_poly.entity_id
_entity_poly.type
_entity_poly.pdbx_seq_one_letter_code
_entity_poly.pdbx_strand_id
1 'polypeptide(L)'
;MSTDIDALGRFMAETRWEDIPDAVQAHAKLVFLDTLGVILAGSIQSEVRAVRETLCASGGTGATVYAPGWPGMDPRQAALLNGIAGRSIELCEGHRYVSCQGAIQMLPTVLALGEQFERSGDELLSALILGYDVAVRIGASATARALAHQNGQAPMLGAVAAGARLRGCNAEQASRALRIGATLLLT
;
A
#
# COMPACT_ATOMS: atom_id res chain seq x y z
N MET A 1 -23.48 -11.08 -5.94
CA MET A 1 -22.58 -10.48 -4.93
C MET A 1 -21.17 -11.09 -4.90
N SER A 2 -20.91 -12.37 -5.26
CA SER A 2 -19.52 -12.92 -5.33
C SER A 2 -18.74 -12.47 -6.58
N THR A 3 -19.44 -12.14 -7.67
CA THR A 3 -18.84 -11.93 -9.01
C THR A 3 -17.84 -10.78 -9.08
N ASP A 4 -18.04 -9.72 -8.30
CA ASP A 4 -17.29 -8.47 -8.49
C ASP A 4 -15.91 -8.52 -7.82
N ILE A 5 -15.81 -9.14 -6.63
CA ILE A 5 -14.53 -9.37 -5.95
C ILE A 5 -13.70 -10.44 -6.66
N ASP A 6 -14.37 -11.43 -7.28
CA ASP A 6 -13.70 -12.44 -8.10
C ASP A 6 -13.14 -11.83 -9.39
N ALA A 7 -13.87 -10.89 -9.99
CA ALA A 7 -13.38 -10.10 -11.13
C ALA A 7 -12.17 -9.22 -10.75
N LEU A 8 -12.18 -8.58 -9.57
CA LEU A 8 -11.03 -7.84 -9.06
C LEU A 8 -9.82 -8.75 -8.82
N GLY A 9 -10.03 -9.93 -8.20
CA GLY A 9 -8.98 -10.92 -8.00
C GLY A 9 -8.34 -11.36 -9.32
N ARG A 10 -9.15 -11.60 -10.35
CA ARG A 10 -8.67 -11.91 -11.70
C ARG A 10 -7.88 -10.76 -12.31
N PHE A 11 -8.44 -9.55 -12.30
CA PHE A 11 -7.79 -8.35 -12.82
C PHE A 11 -6.39 -8.15 -12.22
N MET A 12 -6.26 -8.28 -10.90
CA MET A 12 -4.97 -8.12 -10.22
C MET A 12 -3.96 -9.22 -10.56
N ALA A 13 -4.42 -10.47 -10.69
CA ALA A 13 -3.54 -11.61 -10.94
C ALA A 13 -3.04 -11.64 -12.39
N GLU A 14 -3.90 -11.30 -13.34
CA GLU A 14 -3.68 -11.50 -14.77
C GLU A 14 -3.11 -10.28 -15.49
N THR A 15 -3.28 -9.05 -14.96
CA THR A 15 -2.72 -7.85 -15.60
C THR A 15 -1.20 -7.90 -15.60
N ARG A 16 -0.59 -7.70 -16.77
CA ARG A 16 0.86 -7.63 -16.95
C ARG A 16 1.32 -6.18 -17.00
N TRP A 17 2.60 -5.96 -16.74
CA TRP A 17 3.20 -4.63 -16.83
C TRP A 17 3.00 -4.01 -18.22
N GLU A 18 3.14 -4.82 -19.28
CA GLU A 18 2.98 -4.36 -20.67
C GLU A 18 1.54 -3.99 -21.04
N ASP A 19 0.55 -4.45 -20.26
CA ASP A 19 -0.85 -4.10 -20.47
C ASP A 19 -1.18 -2.71 -19.88
N ILE A 20 -0.31 -2.17 -19.03
CA ILE A 20 -0.49 -0.86 -18.39
C ILE A 20 -0.03 0.23 -19.36
N PRO A 21 -0.88 1.24 -19.68
CA PRO A 21 -0.48 2.32 -20.59
C PRO A 21 0.77 3.06 -20.13
N ASP A 22 1.67 3.38 -21.07
CA ASP A 22 2.96 4.04 -20.79
C ASP A 22 2.82 5.33 -19.95
N ALA A 23 1.77 6.11 -20.21
CA ALA A 23 1.48 7.32 -19.44
C ALA A 23 1.19 7.03 -17.96
N VAL A 24 0.52 5.91 -17.65
CA VAL A 24 0.25 5.47 -16.29
C VAL A 24 1.52 4.95 -15.63
N GLN A 25 2.35 4.18 -16.36
CA GLN A 25 3.65 3.73 -15.86
C GLN A 25 4.57 4.92 -15.51
N ALA A 26 4.63 5.92 -16.38
CA ALA A 26 5.42 7.13 -16.16
C ALA A 26 4.90 7.93 -14.95
N HIS A 27 3.59 8.08 -14.82
CA HIS A 27 3.00 8.79 -13.69
C HIS A 27 3.20 8.05 -12.36
N ALA A 28 3.08 6.71 -12.36
CA ALA A 28 3.31 5.90 -11.17
C ALA A 28 4.73 6.07 -10.60
N LYS A 29 5.74 6.27 -11.44
CA LYS A 29 7.11 6.58 -11.00
C LYS A 29 7.19 7.92 -10.26
N LEU A 30 6.45 8.94 -10.71
CA LEU A 30 6.38 10.24 -10.02
C LEU A 30 5.68 10.11 -8.67
N VAL A 31 4.54 9.42 -8.62
CA VAL A 31 3.79 9.15 -7.38
C VAL A 31 4.64 8.35 -6.38
N PHE A 32 5.38 7.36 -6.87
CA PHE A 32 6.32 6.59 -6.06
C PHE A 32 7.40 7.49 -5.44
N LEU A 33 8.06 8.32 -6.25
CA LEU A 33 9.12 9.21 -5.79
C LEU A 33 8.61 10.25 -4.79
N ASP A 34 7.46 10.86 -5.06
CA ASP A 34 6.79 11.80 -4.17
C ASP A 34 6.50 11.15 -2.81
N THR A 35 5.81 10.00 -2.82
CA THR A 35 5.41 9.30 -1.59
C THR A 35 6.63 8.83 -0.81
N LEU A 36 7.69 8.34 -1.47
CA LEU A 36 8.94 7.98 -0.80
C LEU A 36 9.61 9.20 -0.16
N GLY A 37 9.60 10.34 -0.84
CA GLY A 37 10.10 11.61 -0.29
C GLY A 37 9.34 12.03 0.98
N VAL A 38 8.01 11.89 0.97
CA VAL A 38 7.16 12.16 2.14
C VAL A 38 7.46 11.21 3.30
N ILE A 39 7.66 9.90 3.02
CA ILE A 39 8.07 8.91 4.05
C ILE A 39 9.41 9.33 4.67
N LEU A 40 10.40 9.68 3.86
CA LEU A 40 11.72 10.09 4.34
C LEU A 40 11.63 11.37 5.19
N ALA A 41 10.89 12.39 4.74
CA ALA A 41 10.70 13.65 5.46
C ALA A 41 9.93 13.46 6.78
N GLY A 42 8.97 12.51 6.81
CA GLY A 42 8.25 12.14 8.03
C GLY A 42 9.09 11.30 8.99
N SER A 43 10.04 10.51 8.49
CA SER A 43 10.85 9.59 9.31
C SER A 43 11.72 10.29 10.36
N ILE A 44 12.02 11.57 10.16
CA ILE A 44 12.88 12.38 11.02
C ILE A 44 12.12 13.17 12.09
N GLN A 45 10.78 13.17 12.06
CA GLN A 45 9.97 13.83 13.08
C GLN A 45 10.19 13.18 14.45
N SER A 46 10.23 13.99 15.51
CA SER A 46 10.50 13.54 16.88
C SER A 46 9.52 12.47 17.37
N GLU A 47 8.25 12.65 17.02
CA GLU A 47 7.12 11.81 17.41
C GLU A 47 7.21 10.46 16.68
N VAL A 48 7.56 10.48 15.39
CA VAL A 48 7.77 9.26 14.59
C VAL A 48 8.98 8.50 15.11
N ARG A 49 10.05 9.20 15.51
CA ARG A 49 11.21 8.57 16.17
C ARG A 49 10.81 7.90 17.49
N ALA A 50 10.07 8.59 18.35
CA ALA A 50 9.63 8.04 19.64
C ALA A 50 8.72 6.81 19.46
N VAL A 51 7.78 6.86 18.52
CA VAL A 51 6.92 5.72 18.16
C VAL A 51 7.77 4.55 17.67
N ARG A 52 8.73 4.82 16.80
CA ARG A 52 9.64 3.80 16.25
C ARG A 52 10.48 3.13 17.33
N GLU A 53 11.08 3.90 18.24
CA GLU A 53 11.84 3.38 19.38
C GLU A 53 10.97 2.51 20.30
N THR A 54 9.71 2.89 20.49
CA THR A 54 8.75 2.13 21.31
C THR A 54 8.32 0.81 20.65
N LEU A 55 8.10 0.82 19.33
CA LEU A 55 7.62 -0.34 18.58
C LEU A 55 8.73 -1.33 18.19
N CYS A 56 10.01 -0.92 18.24
CA CYS A 56 11.17 -1.75 17.91
C CYS A 56 11.58 -2.76 18.99
N ALA A 57 10.61 -3.32 19.74
CA ALA A 57 10.89 -4.33 20.76
C ALA A 57 11.31 -5.70 20.19
N SER A 58 11.15 -5.92 18.88
CA SER A 58 11.56 -7.13 18.18
C SER A 58 12.41 -6.80 16.97
N GLY A 59 13.66 -7.30 16.95
CA GLY A 59 14.48 -7.30 15.74
C GLY A 59 13.89 -8.22 14.66
N GLY A 60 14.40 -8.13 13.45
CA GLY A 60 14.00 -8.96 12.33
C GLY A 60 14.83 -8.64 11.08
N THR A 61 14.62 -9.39 10.01
CA THR A 61 15.22 -9.11 8.70
C THR A 61 14.15 -9.29 7.63
N GLY A 62 14.26 -8.56 6.51
CA GLY A 62 13.40 -8.74 5.35
C GLY A 62 12.84 -7.46 4.74
N ALA A 63 12.86 -6.32 5.45
CA ALA A 63 12.46 -5.04 4.89
C ALA A 63 13.10 -3.84 5.59
N THR A 64 13.29 -2.75 4.86
CA THR A 64 13.93 -1.51 5.28
C THR A 64 12.93 -0.59 5.98
N VAL A 65 13.32 -0.06 7.13
CA VAL A 65 12.69 1.14 7.68
C VAL A 65 13.44 2.34 7.13
N TYR A 66 12.76 3.19 6.36
CA TYR A 66 13.35 4.35 5.67
C TYR A 66 13.57 5.50 6.64
N ALA A 67 14.45 5.28 7.62
CA ALA A 67 14.85 6.24 8.64
C ALA A 67 16.36 6.15 8.91
N PRO A 68 17.05 7.27 9.18
CA PRO A 68 18.49 7.26 9.42
C PRO A 68 18.90 6.35 10.58
N GLY A 69 19.93 5.52 10.34
CA GLY A 69 20.57 4.69 11.38
C GLY A 69 19.77 3.48 11.83
N TRP A 70 18.72 3.08 11.08
CA TRP A 70 17.83 2.02 11.49
C TRP A 70 18.03 0.70 10.74
N PRO A 71 18.02 -0.46 11.45
CA PRO A 71 18.24 -1.74 10.82
C PRO A 71 17.02 -2.16 9.99
N GLY A 72 17.22 -3.16 9.13
CA GLY A 72 16.10 -3.90 8.58
C GLY A 72 15.26 -4.53 9.70
N MET A 73 13.97 -4.70 9.43
CA MET A 73 13.00 -5.29 10.35
C MET A 73 12.19 -6.37 9.64
N ASP A 74 11.27 -7.02 10.36
CA ASP A 74 10.27 -7.83 9.70
C ASP A 74 9.38 -6.94 8.79
N PRO A 75 8.91 -7.46 7.64
CA PRO A 75 8.16 -6.68 6.66
C PRO A 75 6.88 -6.01 7.18
N ARG A 76 6.20 -6.59 8.18
CA ARG A 76 4.99 -5.97 8.74
C ARG A 76 5.35 -4.75 9.58
N GLN A 77 6.39 -4.86 10.41
CA GLN A 77 6.89 -3.73 11.20
C GLN A 77 7.46 -2.62 10.30
N ALA A 78 8.24 -2.98 9.28
CA ALA A 78 8.77 -2.01 8.34
C ALA A 78 7.65 -1.24 7.62
N ALA A 79 6.65 -1.94 7.08
CA ALA A 79 5.50 -1.31 6.43
C ALA A 79 4.72 -0.40 7.39
N LEU A 80 4.49 -0.83 8.64
CA LEU A 80 3.80 -0.03 9.65
C LEU A 80 4.56 1.27 9.96
N LEU A 81 5.86 1.17 10.24
CA LEU A 81 6.70 2.32 10.61
C LEU A 81 6.86 3.31 9.45
N ASN A 82 7.06 2.81 8.23
CA ASN A 82 7.14 3.65 7.03
C ASN A 82 5.78 4.32 6.71
N GLY A 83 4.67 3.63 6.96
CA GLY A 83 3.32 4.21 6.84
C GLY A 83 3.06 5.32 7.86
N ILE A 84 3.44 5.11 9.12
CA ILE A 84 3.36 6.14 10.17
C ILE A 84 4.22 7.36 9.78
N ALA A 85 5.45 7.13 9.31
CA ALA A 85 6.33 8.18 8.85
C ALA A 85 5.69 9.00 7.74
N GLY A 86 5.24 8.37 6.64
CA GLY A 86 4.66 9.12 5.53
C GLY A 86 3.33 9.82 5.87
N ARG A 87 2.60 9.38 6.89
CA ARG A 87 1.38 10.07 7.37
C ARG A 87 1.63 11.17 8.40
N SER A 88 2.84 11.31 8.92
CA SER A 88 3.13 12.22 10.04
C SER A 88 3.11 13.71 9.67
N ILE A 89 3.35 14.07 8.40
CA ILE A 89 3.50 15.46 7.96
C ILE A 89 2.39 15.93 7.00
N GLU A 90 1.40 15.08 6.71
CA GLU A 90 0.23 15.42 5.88
C GLU A 90 0.56 15.97 4.47
N LEU A 91 1.70 15.56 3.89
CA LEU A 91 2.12 15.93 2.54
C LEU A 91 1.82 14.88 1.47
N CYS A 92 1.03 13.85 1.79
CA CYS A 92 0.69 12.79 0.83
C CYS A 92 -0.25 13.30 -0.27
N GLU A 93 -0.12 12.74 -1.46
CA GLU A 93 -1.08 12.93 -2.54
C GLU A 93 -2.50 12.46 -2.16
N GLY A 94 -3.50 12.96 -2.88
CA GLY A 94 -4.89 12.54 -2.76
C GLY A 94 -5.51 12.24 -4.11
N HIS A 95 -6.44 11.29 -4.13
CA HIS A 95 -7.21 10.97 -5.31
C HIS A 95 -8.45 11.85 -5.42
N ARG A 96 -8.69 12.46 -6.60
CA ARG A 96 -9.77 13.44 -6.77
C ARG A 96 -11.17 12.82 -6.76
N TYR A 97 -11.31 11.60 -7.28
CA TYR A 97 -12.63 10.97 -7.49
C TYR A 97 -13.10 10.16 -6.28
N VAL A 98 -12.18 9.76 -5.42
CA VAL A 98 -12.45 9.00 -4.21
C VAL A 98 -11.67 9.71 -3.14
N SER A 99 -12.35 10.20 -2.11
CA SER A 99 -11.74 10.91 -1.00
C SER A 99 -10.81 9.94 -0.25
N CYS A 100 -9.58 9.78 -0.74
CA CYS A 100 -8.56 8.89 -0.20
C CYS A 100 -7.17 9.38 -0.60
N GLN A 101 -6.18 8.99 0.20
CA GLN A 101 -4.76 9.17 -0.13
C GLN A 101 -4.23 7.80 -0.53
N GLY A 102 -4.13 7.53 -1.82
CA GLY A 102 -3.92 6.19 -2.32
C GLY A 102 -2.51 5.68 -2.02
N ALA A 103 -1.51 6.33 -2.61
CA ALA A 103 -0.14 5.83 -2.68
C ALA A 103 0.45 5.54 -1.30
N ILE A 104 0.25 6.42 -0.33
CA ILE A 104 0.81 6.23 1.02
C ILE A 104 0.21 5.03 1.77
N GLN A 105 -1.02 4.61 1.43
CA GLN A 105 -1.63 3.42 2.05
C GLN A 105 -0.98 2.13 1.55
N MET A 106 -0.37 2.16 0.36
CA MET A 106 0.10 0.96 -0.33
C MET A 106 1.62 0.89 -0.42
N LEU A 107 2.28 2.02 -0.65
CA LEU A 107 3.72 2.07 -0.92
C LEU A 107 4.56 1.44 0.21
N PRO A 108 4.28 1.68 1.51
CA PRO A 108 5.01 0.98 2.58
C PRO A 108 4.92 -0.55 2.49
N THR A 109 3.76 -1.07 2.08
CA THR A 109 3.55 -2.51 1.86
C THR A 109 4.29 -2.98 0.60
N VAL A 110 4.26 -2.19 -0.48
CA VAL A 110 4.94 -2.49 -1.73
C VAL A 110 6.45 -2.58 -1.52
N LEU A 111 7.04 -1.62 -0.81
CA LEU A 111 8.47 -1.60 -0.50
C LEU A 111 8.85 -2.78 0.38
N ALA A 112 8.11 -3.01 1.48
CA ALA A 112 8.44 -4.07 2.42
C ALA A 112 8.33 -5.47 1.82
N LEU A 113 7.27 -5.76 1.07
CA LEU A 113 7.09 -7.06 0.40
C LEU A 113 7.95 -7.19 -0.85
N GLY A 114 8.24 -6.07 -1.50
CA GLY A 114 9.18 -6.00 -2.62
C GLY A 114 10.57 -6.45 -2.24
N GLU A 115 11.08 -5.90 -1.13
CA GLU A 115 12.35 -6.32 -0.54
C GLU A 115 12.30 -7.78 -0.05
N GLN A 116 11.23 -8.16 0.67
CA GLN A 116 11.09 -9.52 1.21
C GLN A 116 11.10 -10.60 0.11
N PHE A 117 10.44 -10.34 -1.02
CA PHE A 117 10.30 -11.30 -2.12
C PHE A 117 11.23 -11.00 -3.30
N GLU A 118 12.20 -10.11 -3.13
CA GLU A 118 13.21 -9.73 -4.14
C GLU A 118 12.60 -9.37 -5.50
N ARG A 119 11.55 -8.53 -5.48
CA ARG A 119 10.78 -8.14 -6.67
C ARG A 119 11.46 -7.04 -7.46
N SER A 120 11.32 -7.12 -8.78
CA SER A 120 11.81 -6.11 -9.72
C SER A 120 11.02 -4.79 -9.64
N GLY A 121 11.61 -3.69 -10.11
CA GLY A 121 10.95 -2.38 -10.11
C GLY A 121 9.61 -2.37 -10.86
N ASP A 122 9.51 -3.09 -11.99
CA ASP A 122 8.27 -3.20 -12.76
C ASP A 122 7.19 -3.97 -11.99
N GLU A 123 7.56 -5.00 -11.22
CA GLU A 123 6.64 -5.69 -10.30
C GLU A 123 6.18 -4.77 -9.16
N LEU A 124 7.06 -3.94 -8.60
CA LEU A 124 6.70 -2.95 -7.57
C LEU A 124 5.71 -1.91 -8.10
N LEU A 125 6.01 -1.34 -9.27
CA LEU A 125 5.16 -0.34 -9.91
C LEU A 125 3.81 -0.96 -10.33
N SER A 126 3.81 -2.17 -10.88
CA SER A 126 2.59 -2.91 -11.17
C SER A 126 1.73 -3.09 -9.92
N ALA A 127 2.34 -3.52 -8.80
CA ALA A 127 1.61 -3.72 -7.54
C ALA A 127 1.04 -2.41 -6.97
N LEU A 128 1.81 -1.32 -7.05
CA LEU A 128 1.34 0.01 -6.64
C LEU A 128 0.14 0.45 -7.49
N ILE A 129 0.23 0.36 -8.82
CA ILE A 129 -0.83 0.78 -9.75
C ILE A 129 -2.10 -0.05 -9.54
N LEU A 130 -1.97 -1.38 -9.50
CA LEU A 130 -3.11 -2.27 -9.33
C LEU A 130 -3.75 -2.12 -7.95
N GLY A 131 -2.95 -1.92 -6.90
CA GLY A 131 -3.47 -1.58 -5.58
C GLY A 131 -4.27 -0.28 -5.62
N TYR A 132 -3.75 0.75 -6.30
CA TYR A 132 -4.39 2.05 -6.43
C TYR A 132 -5.74 1.92 -7.14
N ASP A 133 -5.76 1.20 -8.26
CA ASP A 133 -6.98 0.97 -9.04
C ASP A 133 -8.04 0.23 -8.20
N VAL A 134 -7.65 -0.83 -7.49
CA VAL A 134 -8.55 -1.56 -6.57
C VAL A 134 -9.10 -0.65 -5.47
N ALA A 135 -8.25 0.15 -4.82
CA ALA A 135 -8.67 1.07 -3.77
C ALA A 135 -9.70 2.10 -4.30
N VAL A 136 -9.48 2.63 -5.50
CA VAL A 136 -10.38 3.60 -6.14
C VAL A 136 -11.70 2.94 -6.55
N ARG A 137 -11.67 1.77 -7.19
CA ARG A 137 -12.90 1.05 -7.58
C ARG A 137 -13.78 0.72 -6.39
N ILE A 138 -13.16 0.19 -5.31
CA ILE A 138 -13.90 -0.14 -4.09
C ILE A 138 -14.40 1.13 -3.42
N GLY A 139 -13.55 2.15 -3.26
CA GLY A 139 -13.92 3.40 -2.63
C GLY A 139 -15.04 4.16 -3.37
N ALA A 140 -15.07 4.11 -4.71
CA ALA A 140 -16.15 4.67 -5.51
C ALA A 140 -17.49 3.92 -5.35
N SER A 141 -17.45 2.65 -4.96
CA SER A 141 -18.65 1.82 -4.72
C SER A 141 -19.10 1.81 -3.25
N ALA A 142 -18.29 2.33 -2.33
CA ALA A 142 -18.53 2.29 -0.90
C ALA A 142 -19.15 3.59 -0.40
N THR A 143 -20.14 3.48 0.50
CA THR A 143 -20.65 4.63 1.24
C THR A 143 -19.74 4.91 2.42
N ALA A 144 -19.08 6.06 2.42
CA ALA A 144 -18.23 6.47 3.52
C ALA A 144 -19.04 6.63 4.81
N ARG A 145 -18.54 6.08 5.92
CA ARG A 145 -19.14 6.36 7.24
C ARG A 145 -18.86 7.81 7.63
N ALA A 146 -19.89 8.55 7.99
CA ALA A 146 -19.79 9.97 8.28
C ALA A 146 -18.76 10.35 9.37
N LEU A 147 -18.52 9.47 10.34
CA LEU A 147 -17.61 9.72 11.47
C LEU A 147 -16.27 8.99 11.36
N ALA A 148 -16.06 8.13 10.36
CA ALA A 148 -14.80 7.41 10.22
C ALA A 148 -13.85 8.13 9.28
N HIS A 149 -12.56 8.17 9.64
CA HIS A 149 -11.55 8.77 8.79
C HIS A 149 -11.41 7.99 7.48
N GLN A 150 -11.52 8.67 6.35
CA GLN A 150 -11.55 8.09 4.99
C GLN A 150 -10.41 7.11 4.69
N ASN A 151 -9.20 7.40 5.18
CA ASN A 151 -8.02 6.56 5.00
C ASN A 151 -8.05 5.22 5.78
N GLY A 152 -8.91 5.09 6.80
CA GLY A 152 -9.11 3.85 7.57
C GLY A 152 -10.24 2.97 7.05
N GLN A 153 -10.79 3.30 5.88
CA GLN A 153 -11.93 2.59 5.28
C GLN A 153 -11.47 1.74 4.09
N ALA A 154 -12.40 1.47 3.17
CA ALA A 154 -12.23 0.58 2.03
C ALA A 154 -10.95 0.80 1.17
N PRO A 155 -10.39 2.02 1.02
CA PRO A 155 -9.12 2.21 0.31
C PRO A 155 -7.93 1.40 0.86
N MET A 156 -7.96 0.98 2.12
CA MET A 156 -6.91 0.10 2.70
C MET A 156 -6.82 -1.26 1.99
N LEU A 157 -7.89 -1.70 1.30
CA LEU A 157 -7.83 -2.91 0.47
C LEU A 157 -6.87 -2.80 -0.72
N GLY A 158 -6.46 -1.58 -1.10
CA GLY A 158 -5.37 -1.39 -2.06
C GLY A 158 -4.04 -2.00 -1.58
N ALA A 159 -3.75 -1.92 -0.28
CA ALA A 159 -2.53 -2.51 0.30
C ALA A 159 -2.60 -4.05 0.27
N VAL A 160 -3.78 -4.60 0.53
CA VAL A 160 -4.06 -6.04 0.41
C VAL A 160 -3.87 -6.49 -1.04
N ALA A 161 -4.37 -5.70 -1.99
CA ALA A 161 -4.22 -5.98 -3.41
C ALA A 161 -2.76 -5.96 -3.87
N ALA A 162 -2.02 -4.92 -3.49
CA ALA A 162 -0.58 -4.81 -3.77
C ALA A 162 0.20 -5.99 -3.17
N GLY A 163 -0.10 -6.36 -1.93
CA GLY A 163 0.54 -7.50 -1.26
C GLY A 163 0.22 -8.85 -1.91
N ALA A 164 -1.02 -9.07 -2.33
CA ALA A 164 -1.40 -10.28 -3.08
C ALA A 164 -0.66 -10.36 -4.42
N ARG A 165 -0.50 -9.22 -5.11
CA ARG A 165 0.27 -9.14 -6.36
C ARG A 165 1.74 -9.51 -6.16
N LEU A 166 2.41 -8.90 -5.19
CA LEU A 166 3.84 -9.15 -4.91
C LEU A 166 4.10 -10.57 -4.38
N ARG A 167 3.12 -11.18 -3.73
CA ARG A 167 3.19 -12.58 -3.30
C ARG A 167 3.01 -13.57 -4.46
N GLY A 168 2.56 -13.12 -5.63
CA GLY A 168 2.27 -13.98 -6.78
C GLY A 168 0.98 -14.81 -6.61
N CYS A 169 -0.02 -14.26 -5.93
CA CYS A 169 -1.31 -14.93 -5.77
C CYS A 169 -2.04 -15.10 -7.12
N ASN A 170 -2.64 -16.26 -7.34
CA ASN A 170 -3.58 -16.46 -8.44
C ASN A 170 -4.92 -15.73 -8.18
N ALA A 171 -5.84 -15.75 -9.16
CA ALA A 171 -7.12 -15.03 -9.09
C ALA A 171 -7.95 -15.42 -7.85
N GLU A 172 -8.05 -16.71 -7.53
CA GLU A 172 -8.79 -17.19 -6.36
C GLU A 172 -8.14 -16.76 -5.04
N GLN A 173 -6.81 -16.81 -4.97
CA GLN A 173 -6.05 -16.37 -3.79
C GLN A 173 -6.14 -14.86 -3.60
N ALA A 174 -6.09 -14.07 -4.67
CA ALA A 174 -6.24 -12.62 -4.64
C ALA A 174 -7.64 -12.21 -4.17
N SER A 175 -8.70 -12.82 -4.72
CA SER A 175 -10.08 -12.63 -4.25
C SER A 175 -10.21 -12.99 -2.76
N ARG A 176 -9.65 -14.13 -2.34
CA ARG A 176 -9.65 -14.54 -0.93
C ARG A 176 -8.91 -13.55 -0.04
N ALA A 177 -7.77 -13.03 -0.48
CA ALA A 177 -7.01 -12.03 0.27
C ALA A 177 -7.84 -10.76 0.49
N LEU A 178 -8.51 -10.25 -0.54
CA LEU A 178 -9.42 -9.09 -0.43
C LEU A 178 -10.57 -9.37 0.56
N ARG A 179 -11.18 -10.56 0.52
CA ARG A 179 -12.25 -10.95 1.45
C ARG A 179 -11.77 -11.00 2.90
N ILE A 180 -10.56 -11.51 3.15
CA ILE A 180 -9.95 -11.51 4.48
C ILE A 180 -9.63 -10.08 4.92
N GLY A 181 -9.04 -9.27 4.05
CA GLY A 181 -8.73 -7.87 4.33
C GLY A 181 -9.97 -7.04 4.66
N ALA A 182 -11.10 -7.35 4.04
CA ALA A 182 -12.36 -6.65 4.27
C ALA A 182 -12.86 -6.77 5.72
N THR A 183 -12.46 -7.80 6.46
CA THR A 183 -12.84 -7.95 7.88
C THR A 183 -12.09 -6.99 8.81
N LEU A 184 -10.99 -6.40 8.34
CA LEU A 184 -10.20 -5.41 9.06
C LEU A 184 -10.72 -3.98 8.82
N LEU A 185 -11.74 -3.81 7.98
CA LEU A 185 -12.34 -2.51 7.69
C LEU A 185 -13.39 -2.16 8.73
N LEU A 186 -13.39 -0.90 9.14
CA LEU A 186 -14.51 -0.33 9.89
C LEU A 186 -15.65 -0.01 8.90
N THR A 187 -16.51 -0.99 8.61
CA THR A 187 -17.75 -0.83 7.81
C THR A 187 -18.84 -0.10 8.56
#